data_AF-A0A2P5N145-F1
#
_entry.id   AF-A0A2P5N145-F1
#
_cell.length_a   1.000
_cell.length_b   1.000
_cell.length_c   1.000
_cell.angle_alpha   90.00
_cell.angle_beta   90.00
_cell.angle_gamma   90.00
#
_symmetry.space_group_name_H-M   'P 1'
#
loop_
_entity.id
_entity.type
_entity.pdbx_description
1 polymer ?
#
loop_
_entity_poly.entity_id
_entity_poly.type
_entity_poly.pdbx_seq_one_letter_code
_entity_poly.pdbx_strand_id
1 'polypeptide(L)'
;MKDLSYRTVPVVAALPAASATLAGVIVRLSTDNKPYWCDGSAWVDLTLLLNSDARLSTARLTADVTNNTVTLANATGLAIALAANSTYAVDARVMFQTAATTTGIRLTQTVPTGATVVAQWNTPTSLTASTQANQRAIDTGAATTAIDTANANTLACAELLIITGATAGNCQIRFASEVAASNAVIKAGSHLIAHKIL
;
A
#
# COMPACT_ATOMS: atom_id res chain seq x y z
N MET A 1 -14.11 48.04 4.17
CA MET A 1 -13.45 47.20 3.14
C MET A 1 -12.62 46.17 3.89
N LYS A 2 -12.88 44.86 3.75
CA LYS A 2 -11.95 43.86 4.29
C LYS A 2 -10.65 44.00 3.50
N ASP A 3 -9.57 44.31 4.20
CA ASP A 3 -8.24 44.44 3.60
C ASP A 3 -7.83 43.09 2.99
N LEU A 4 -7.62 43.07 1.67
CA LEU A 4 -7.19 41.89 0.90
C LEU A 4 -5.65 41.81 0.80
N SER A 5 -4.92 42.51 1.68
CA SER A 5 -3.46 42.44 1.73
C SER A 5 -2.96 41.09 2.24
N TYR A 6 -1.84 40.63 1.68
CA TYR A 6 -1.13 39.46 2.18
C TYR A 6 -0.62 39.73 3.60
N ARG A 7 -0.89 38.80 4.52
CA ARG A 7 -0.36 38.84 5.88
C ARG A 7 0.64 37.72 6.09
N THR A 8 1.74 38.05 6.75
CA THR A 8 2.70 37.05 7.23
C THR A 8 2.05 36.20 8.31
N VAL A 9 2.18 34.88 8.19
CA VAL A 9 1.68 33.94 9.20
C VAL A 9 2.49 34.11 10.49
N PRO A 10 1.85 34.30 11.66
CA PRO A 10 2.55 34.40 12.94
C PRO A 10 3.40 33.16 13.22
N VAL A 11 4.64 33.36 13.68
CA VAL A 11 5.53 32.28 14.11
C VAL A 11 5.37 32.08 15.61
N VAL A 12 5.10 30.84 16.04
CA VAL A 12 4.95 30.47 17.46
C VAL A 12 6.03 29.47 17.86
N ALA A 13 6.51 29.54 19.10
CA ALA A 13 7.51 28.61 19.64
C ALA A 13 6.93 27.24 20.02
N ALA A 14 5.63 27.22 20.33
CA ALA A 14 4.84 26.04 20.63
C ALA A 14 3.38 26.29 20.21
N LEU A 15 2.66 25.22 19.85
CA LEU A 15 1.23 25.30 19.57
C LEU A 15 0.46 25.43 20.90
N PRO A 16 -0.36 26.48 21.10
CA PRO A 16 -1.24 26.57 22.26
C PRO A 16 -2.22 25.39 22.33
N ALA A 17 -2.82 25.13 23.49
CA ALA A 17 -3.90 24.15 23.58
C ALA A 17 -5.03 24.54 22.61
N ALA A 18 -5.39 23.61 21.71
CA ALA A 18 -6.44 23.85 20.73
C ALA A 18 -7.79 24.07 21.45
N SER A 19 -8.56 25.04 20.97
CA SER A 19 -9.84 25.40 21.56
C SER A 19 -10.70 26.15 20.55
N ALA A 20 -12.01 26.21 20.81
CA ALA A 20 -12.98 26.84 19.91
C ALA A 20 -12.69 28.34 19.64
N THR A 21 -11.99 29.02 20.54
CA THR A 21 -11.58 30.43 20.36
C THR A 21 -10.47 30.61 19.32
N LEU A 22 -9.71 29.54 19.06
CA LEU A 22 -8.63 29.52 18.07
C LEU A 22 -9.09 28.93 16.73
N ALA A 23 -10.34 28.50 16.59
CA ALA A 23 -10.86 27.96 15.34
C ALA A 23 -10.66 28.96 14.19
N GLY A 24 -10.03 28.52 13.10
CA GLY A 24 -9.71 29.39 11.96
C GLY A 24 -8.31 30.01 11.97
N VAL A 25 -7.60 29.96 13.10
CA VAL A 25 -6.25 30.55 13.23
C VAL A 25 -5.23 29.70 12.47
N ILE A 26 -4.34 30.36 11.73
CA ILE A 26 -3.17 29.75 11.07
C ILE A 26 -1.90 30.30 11.71
N VAL A 27 -0.99 29.42 12.13
CA VAL A 27 0.34 29.76 12.67
C VAL A 27 1.42 28.94 11.99
N ARG A 28 2.67 29.37 12.11
CA ARG A 28 3.84 28.57 11.73
C ARG A 28 4.63 28.21 12.98
N LEU A 29 4.92 26.93 13.18
CA LEU A 29 5.69 26.49 14.34
C LEU A 29 7.19 26.71 14.07
N SER A 30 7.92 27.29 15.02
CA SER A 30 9.33 27.65 14.81
C SER A 30 10.28 26.45 14.81
N THR A 31 9.87 25.32 15.40
CA THR A 31 10.72 24.13 15.54
C THR A 31 10.83 23.33 14.24
N ASP A 32 9.79 23.32 13.41
CA ASP A 32 9.75 22.58 12.14
C ASP A 32 9.43 23.46 10.91
N ASN A 33 9.17 24.75 11.14
CA ASN A 33 8.84 25.73 10.11
C ASN A 33 7.58 25.39 9.29
N LYS A 34 6.67 24.56 9.83
CA LYS A 34 5.44 24.14 9.15
C LYS A 34 4.22 25.01 9.51
N PRO A 35 3.28 25.22 8.56
CA PRO A 35 2.00 25.84 8.82
C PRO A 35 1.00 24.88 9.50
N TYR A 36 0.32 25.37 10.53
CA TYR A 36 -0.73 24.68 11.26
C TYR A 36 -2.02 25.50 11.29
N TRP A 37 -3.18 24.86 11.18
CA TRP A 37 -4.50 25.47 11.33
C TRP A 37 -5.25 24.83 12.50
N CYS A 38 -5.94 25.63 13.31
CA CYS A 38 -6.75 25.12 14.40
C CYS A 38 -8.22 24.95 13.96
N ASP A 39 -8.77 23.75 14.16
CA ASP A 39 -10.16 23.42 13.85
C ASP A 39 -11.14 23.71 15.01
N GLY A 40 -10.62 24.19 16.14
CA GLY A 40 -11.37 24.41 17.38
C GLY A 40 -11.20 23.31 18.43
N SER A 41 -10.55 22.19 18.08
CA SER A 41 -10.33 21.03 18.93
C SER A 41 -8.92 20.43 18.82
N ALA A 42 -8.25 20.65 17.68
CA ALA A 42 -6.89 20.21 17.39
C ALA A 42 -6.17 21.22 16.49
N TRP A 43 -4.85 21.05 16.37
CA TRP A 43 -4.04 21.68 15.34
C TRP A 43 -3.76 20.68 14.22
N VAL A 44 -4.05 21.10 12.99
CA VAL A 44 -3.85 20.30 11.78
C VAL A 44 -2.64 20.85 11.02
N ASP A 45 -1.66 19.98 10.74
CA ASP A 45 -0.51 20.31 9.89
C ASP A 45 -0.98 20.46 8.43
N LEU A 46 -0.88 21.66 7.87
CA LEU A 46 -1.32 21.96 6.51
C LEU A 46 -0.44 21.29 5.44
N THR A 47 0.76 20.86 5.78
CA THR A 47 1.63 20.11 4.85
C THR A 47 1.19 18.67 4.70
N LEU A 48 0.46 18.12 5.69
CA LEU A 48 -0.17 16.81 5.55
C LEU A 48 -1.33 16.87 4.57
N LEU A 49 -2.10 17.97 4.53
CA LEU A 49 -3.20 18.14 3.56
C LEU A 49 -2.74 18.19 2.10
N LEU A 50 -1.47 18.54 1.86
CA LEU A 50 -0.85 18.56 0.52
C LEU A 50 -0.15 17.23 0.16
N ASN A 51 0.08 16.35 1.13
CA ASN A 51 0.69 15.02 0.95
C ASN A 51 -0.28 13.85 1.20
N SER A 52 -1.49 14.15 1.69
CA SER A 52 -2.58 13.20 1.86
C SER A 52 -3.65 13.55 0.84
N ASP A 53 -3.41 13.27 -0.44
CA ASP A 53 -4.57 12.95 -1.26
C ASP A 53 -5.20 11.74 -0.56
N ALA A 54 -6.35 11.91 0.09
CA ALA A 54 -7.06 10.82 0.76
C ALA A 54 -7.42 9.70 -0.22
N ARG A 55 -7.27 9.96 -1.53
CA ARG A 55 -7.42 9.01 -2.60
C ARG A 55 -6.14 8.24 -2.94
N LEU A 56 -4.96 8.66 -2.51
CA LEU A 56 -3.72 7.94 -2.75
C LEU A 56 -3.21 7.31 -1.45
N SER A 57 -3.12 5.98 -1.43
CA SER A 57 -2.49 5.23 -0.34
C SER A 57 -1.32 4.42 -0.86
N THR A 58 -0.24 4.34 -0.10
CA THR A 58 0.95 3.57 -0.49
C THR A 58 1.43 2.69 0.66
N ALA A 59 2.01 1.56 0.30
CA ALA A 59 2.69 0.68 1.24
C ALA A 59 4.01 0.24 0.64
N ARG A 60 5.09 0.24 1.42
CA ARG A 60 6.41 -0.24 1.00
C ARG A 60 6.95 -1.20 2.04
N LEU A 61 7.33 -2.38 1.59
CA LEU A 61 7.93 -3.40 2.43
C LEU A 61 9.33 -2.98 2.87
N THR A 62 9.61 -3.02 4.18
CA THR A 62 10.87 -2.54 4.77
C THR A 62 11.90 -3.63 5.01
N ALA A 63 11.48 -4.89 5.07
CA ALA A 63 12.33 -6.06 5.30
C ALA A 63 11.87 -7.22 4.42
N ASP A 64 12.78 -8.14 4.12
CA ASP A 64 12.45 -9.33 3.36
C ASP A 64 11.46 -10.23 4.13
N VAL A 65 10.51 -10.81 3.41
CA VAL A 65 9.56 -11.78 3.97
C VAL A 65 9.74 -13.11 3.24
N THR A 66 10.03 -14.16 4.00
CA THR A 66 10.28 -15.51 3.46
C THR A 66 9.12 -16.43 3.76
N ASN A 67 8.72 -17.25 2.78
CA ASN A 67 7.82 -18.39 2.95
C ASN A 67 8.39 -19.59 2.19
N ASN A 68 8.53 -20.72 2.87
CA ASN A 68 9.04 -21.97 2.31
C ASN A 68 7.98 -23.08 2.29
N THR A 69 6.71 -22.71 2.49
CA THR A 69 5.57 -23.62 2.47
C THR A 69 4.68 -23.33 1.27
N VAL A 70 3.86 -24.31 0.90
CA VAL A 70 2.82 -24.18 -0.13
C VAL A 70 1.54 -23.50 0.39
N THR A 71 1.52 -23.14 1.67
CA THR A 71 0.41 -22.44 2.31
C THR A 71 0.60 -20.93 2.20
N LEU A 72 -0.47 -20.23 1.79
CA LEU A 72 -0.46 -18.78 1.66
C LEU A 72 -0.22 -18.09 3.01
N ALA A 73 0.80 -17.25 3.08
CA ALA A 73 1.12 -16.42 4.24
C ALA A 73 1.12 -14.94 3.85
N ASN A 74 0.93 -14.06 4.83
CA ASN A 74 0.97 -12.62 4.61
C ASN A 74 2.39 -12.15 4.31
N ALA A 75 2.52 -11.31 3.28
CA ALA A 75 3.69 -10.48 3.10
C ALA A 75 3.60 -9.30 4.10
N THR A 76 3.92 -9.56 5.36
CA THR A 76 3.75 -8.61 6.47
C THR A 76 4.42 -7.27 6.16
N GLY A 77 3.64 -6.18 6.17
CA GLY A 77 4.11 -4.83 5.79
C GLY A 77 3.77 -4.42 4.36
N LEU A 78 3.30 -5.35 3.52
CA LEU A 78 2.79 -5.07 2.17
C LEU A 78 1.25 -5.10 2.17
N ALA A 79 0.66 -4.15 2.89
CA ALA A 79 -0.79 -3.99 3.02
C ALA A 79 -1.21 -2.53 2.95
N ILE A 80 -2.37 -2.28 2.36
CA ILE A 80 -2.99 -0.95 2.29
C ILE A 80 -4.33 -0.98 3.00
N ALA A 81 -4.60 0.04 3.82
CA ALA A 81 -5.89 0.26 4.43
C ALA A 81 -6.90 0.80 3.40
N LEU A 82 -8.06 0.16 3.33
CA LEU A 82 -9.19 0.49 2.49
C LEU A 82 -10.36 0.95 3.35
N ALA A 83 -10.91 2.11 3.03
CA ALA A 83 -12.13 2.61 3.65
C ALA A 83 -13.34 1.79 3.20
N ALA A 84 -14.41 1.78 4.01
CA ALA A 84 -15.68 1.18 3.64
C ALA A 84 -16.35 1.92 2.46
N ASN A 85 -17.25 1.25 1.74
CA ASN A 85 -18.09 1.78 0.68
C ASN A 85 -17.31 2.54 -0.41
N SER A 86 -16.13 2.02 -0.76
CA SER A 86 -15.16 2.68 -1.61
C SER A 86 -14.63 1.76 -2.70
N THR A 87 -14.26 2.33 -3.84
CA THR A 87 -13.64 1.62 -4.97
C THR A 87 -12.18 2.03 -5.11
N TYR A 88 -11.29 1.05 -5.27
CA TYR A 88 -9.85 1.24 -5.40
C TYR A 88 -9.31 0.55 -6.65
N ALA A 89 -8.44 1.25 -7.38
CA ALA A 89 -7.48 0.64 -8.29
C ALA A 89 -6.14 0.53 -7.56
N VAL A 90 -5.54 -0.66 -7.54
CA VAL A 90 -4.27 -0.93 -6.85
C VAL A 90 -3.24 -1.47 -7.83
N ASP A 91 -2.10 -0.80 -7.89
CA ASP A 91 -0.89 -1.27 -8.55
C ASP A 91 0.01 -1.97 -7.53
N ALA A 92 0.42 -3.20 -7.84
CA ALA A 92 1.42 -3.92 -7.07
C ALA A 92 2.71 -4.09 -7.88
N ARG A 93 3.84 -3.84 -7.22
CA ARG A 93 5.19 -4.10 -7.71
C ARG A 93 5.92 -4.94 -6.67
N VAL A 94 6.01 -6.24 -6.91
CA VAL A 94 6.54 -7.23 -5.97
C VAL A 94 7.86 -7.76 -6.51
N MET A 95 8.96 -7.37 -5.88
CA MET A 95 10.26 -7.95 -6.13
C MET A 95 10.38 -9.24 -5.32
N PHE A 96 10.68 -10.35 -5.98
CA PHE A 96 10.80 -11.64 -5.33
C PHE A 96 12.05 -12.41 -5.79
N GLN A 97 12.37 -13.46 -5.03
CA GLN A 97 13.38 -14.46 -5.34
C GLN A 97 12.82 -15.84 -4.99
N THR A 98 13.28 -16.89 -5.67
CA THR A 98 13.11 -18.27 -5.22
C THR A 98 14.46 -18.99 -5.16
N ALA A 99 14.55 -20.00 -4.28
CA ALA A 99 15.82 -20.68 -3.99
C ALA A 99 16.32 -21.59 -5.12
N ALA A 100 15.45 -21.99 -6.05
CA ALA A 100 15.76 -22.88 -7.15
C ALA A 100 15.03 -22.46 -8.43
N THR A 101 15.62 -22.76 -9.59
CA THR A 101 15.03 -22.43 -10.91
C THR A 101 13.75 -23.20 -11.20
N THR A 102 13.54 -24.34 -10.55
CA THR A 102 12.31 -25.15 -10.62
C THR A 102 11.36 -24.86 -9.47
N THR A 103 11.46 -23.69 -8.82
CA THR A 103 10.53 -23.26 -7.79
C THR A 103 9.93 -21.93 -8.22
N GLY A 104 8.60 -21.90 -8.32
CA GLY A 104 7.87 -20.65 -8.52
C GLY A 104 7.33 -20.05 -7.23
N ILE A 105 6.52 -19.01 -7.40
CA ILE A 105 5.83 -18.29 -6.33
C ILE A 105 4.34 -18.21 -6.67
N ARG A 106 3.50 -18.37 -5.65
CA ARG A 106 2.07 -18.11 -5.72
C ARG A 106 1.82 -16.74 -5.11
N LEU A 107 1.26 -15.81 -5.88
CA LEU A 107 0.93 -14.45 -5.43
C LEU A 107 -0.59 -14.24 -5.44
N THR A 108 -1.12 -13.61 -4.41
CA THR A 108 -2.54 -13.30 -4.27
C THR A 108 -2.76 -12.19 -3.25
N GLN A 109 -4.03 -11.94 -2.91
CA GLN A 109 -4.45 -10.90 -2.00
C GLN A 109 -5.64 -11.36 -1.16
N THR A 110 -5.72 -10.83 0.05
CA THR A 110 -6.97 -10.76 0.83
C THR A 110 -7.49 -9.34 0.82
N VAL A 111 -8.80 -9.19 0.90
CA VAL A 111 -9.50 -7.90 1.02
C VAL A 111 -10.48 -7.96 2.19
N PRO A 112 -11.03 -6.82 2.65
CA PRO A 112 -11.99 -6.80 3.75
C PRO A 112 -13.20 -7.71 3.49
N THR A 113 -13.79 -8.26 4.55
CA THR A 113 -14.99 -9.10 4.43
C THR A 113 -16.11 -8.34 3.72
N GLY A 114 -16.73 -8.99 2.73
CA GLY A 114 -17.78 -8.39 1.90
C GLY A 114 -17.26 -7.49 0.78
N ALA A 115 -15.95 -7.35 0.61
CA ALA A 115 -15.38 -6.70 -0.56
C ALA A 115 -15.28 -7.66 -1.75
N THR A 116 -15.40 -7.11 -2.95
CA THR A 116 -15.15 -7.81 -4.22
C THR A 116 -13.77 -7.42 -4.73
N VAL A 117 -13.03 -8.39 -5.28
CA VAL A 117 -11.73 -8.16 -5.91
C VAL A 117 -11.64 -8.86 -7.25
N VAL A 118 -11.12 -8.14 -8.24
CA VAL A 118 -10.64 -8.71 -9.49
C VAL A 118 -9.20 -8.28 -9.66
N ALA A 119 -8.29 -9.23 -9.87
CA ALA A 119 -6.87 -8.97 -9.98
C ALA A 119 -6.26 -9.73 -11.17
N GLN A 120 -5.25 -9.13 -11.77
CA GLN A 120 -4.41 -9.78 -12.77
C GLN A 120 -2.95 -9.69 -12.33
N TRP A 121 -2.33 -10.84 -12.13
CA TRP A 121 -0.91 -10.95 -11.84
C TRP A 121 -0.14 -11.35 -13.09
N ASN A 122 0.97 -10.68 -13.33
CA ASN A 122 1.98 -11.06 -14.32
C ASN A 122 3.27 -11.41 -13.58
N THR A 123 3.59 -12.71 -13.53
CA THR A 123 4.75 -13.23 -12.79
C THR A 123 5.71 -13.88 -13.77
N PRO A 124 6.95 -13.38 -13.94
CA PRO A 124 7.93 -13.98 -14.81
C PRO A 124 8.30 -15.41 -14.38
N THR A 125 8.43 -16.30 -15.36
CA THR A 125 8.96 -17.66 -15.20
C THR A 125 10.31 -17.84 -15.89
N SER A 126 10.66 -16.92 -16.79
CA SER A 126 11.99 -16.77 -17.35
C SER A 126 12.22 -15.32 -17.80
N LEU A 127 13.34 -15.03 -18.45
CA LEU A 127 13.61 -13.72 -19.08
C LEU A 127 12.63 -13.37 -20.21
N THR A 128 11.97 -14.36 -20.81
CA THR A 128 11.09 -14.17 -21.98
C THR A 128 9.69 -14.74 -21.79
N ALA A 129 9.43 -15.42 -20.66
CA ALA A 129 8.15 -16.03 -20.36
C ALA A 129 7.58 -15.53 -19.03
N SER A 130 6.26 -15.47 -18.97
CA SER A 130 5.53 -15.11 -17.77
C SER A 130 4.22 -15.89 -17.66
N THR A 131 3.78 -16.09 -16.43
CA THR A 131 2.46 -16.62 -16.12
C THR A 131 1.54 -15.44 -15.82
N GLN A 132 0.46 -15.33 -16.60
CA GLN A 132 -0.64 -14.43 -16.31
C GLN A 132 -1.73 -15.15 -15.54
N ALA A 133 -2.08 -14.64 -14.36
CA ALA A 133 -3.08 -15.24 -13.48
C ALA A 133 -4.21 -14.24 -13.20
N ASN A 134 -5.40 -14.52 -13.74
CA ASN A 134 -6.63 -13.81 -13.42
C ASN A 134 -7.23 -14.36 -12.14
N GLN A 135 -7.53 -13.49 -11.19
CA GLN A 135 -8.09 -13.83 -9.88
C GLN A 135 -9.39 -13.07 -9.71
N ARG A 136 -10.48 -13.79 -9.40
CA ARG A 136 -11.83 -13.22 -9.21
C ARG A 136 -12.32 -13.32 -7.77
N ALA A 137 -11.44 -13.74 -6.86
CA ALA A 137 -11.73 -13.93 -5.45
C ALA A 137 -10.45 -13.78 -4.61
N ILE A 138 -10.63 -13.72 -3.30
CA ILE A 138 -9.53 -13.74 -2.33
C ILE A 138 -8.81 -15.08 -2.37
N ASP A 139 -7.49 -15.06 -2.14
CA ASP A 139 -6.66 -16.27 -2.00
C ASP A 139 -6.65 -17.24 -3.21
N THR A 140 -7.12 -16.82 -4.39
CA THR A 140 -7.17 -17.67 -5.59
C THR A 140 -5.93 -17.56 -6.48
N GLY A 141 -4.76 -17.26 -5.91
CA GLY A 141 -3.53 -17.15 -6.70
C GLY A 141 -3.19 -18.41 -7.48
N ALA A 142 -2.56 -18.27 -8.65
CA ALA A 142 -1.91 -19.37 -9.35
C ALA A 142 -0.42 -19.36 -9.01
N ALA A 143 0.14 -20.53 -8.74
CA ALA A 143 1.58 -20.66 -8.57
C ALA A 143 2.25 -20.63 -9.95
N THR A 144 3.38 -19.94 -10.06
CA THR A 144 4.32 -20.21 -11.15
C THR A 144 5.09 -21.49 -10.89
N THR A 145 5.73 -22.06 -11.90
CA THR A 145 6.45 -23.36 -11.79
C THR A 145 7.97 -23.22 -11.88
N ALA A 146 8.47 -22.03 -12.16
CA ALA A 146 9.89 -21.79 -12.40
C ALA A 146 10.25 -20.30 -12.33
N ILE A 147 11.55 -20.04 -12.33
CA ILE A 147 12.20 -18.75 -12.62
C ILE A 147 13.44 -19.02 -13.50
N ASP A 148 14.06 -17.98 -14.08
CA ASP A 148 15.27 -18.16 -14.91
C ASP A 148 16.53 -18.44 -14.07
N THR A 149 16.75 -17.68 -12.99
CA THR A 149 18.00 -17.68 -12.22
C THR A 149 17.73 -17.68 -10.71
N ALA A 150 18.13 -18.75 -10.02
CA ALA A 150 17.92 -18.89 -8.57
C ALA A 150 18.50 -17.69 -7.79
N ASN A 151 17.75 -17.20 -6.80
CA ASN A 151 18.09 -16.06 -5.96
C ASN A 151 18.32 -14.71 -6.72
N ALA A 152 17.95 -14.63 -8.00
CA ALA A 152 17.93 -13.36 -8.73
C ALA A 152 16.65 -12.57 -8.42
N ASN A 153 16.78 -11.24 -8.37
CA ASN A 153 15.62 -10.37 -8.21
C ASN A 153 14.74 -10.41 -9.46
N THR A 154 13.50 -10.84 -9.28
CA THR A 154 12.48 -10.89 -10.33
C THR A 154 11.32 -9.98 -9.94
N LEU A 155 10.76 -9.24 -10.90
CA LEU A 155 9.63 -8.35 -10.67
C LEU A 155 8.33 -9.01 -11.11
N ALA A 156 7.43 -9.27 -10.17
CA ALA A 156 6.03 -9.55 -10.44
C ALA A 156 5.21 -8.25 -10.35
N CYS A 157 4.31 -8.06 -11.31
CA CYS A 157 3.42 -6.91 -11.35
C CYS A 157 1.97 -7.37 -11.24
N ALA A 158 1.12 -6.57 -10.60
CA ALA A 158 -0.32 -6.79 -10.66
C ALA A 158 -1.10 -5.49 -10.68
N GLU A 159 -2.31 -5.63 -11.21
CA GLU A 159 -3.37 -4.63 -11.17
C GLU A 159 -4.57 -5.27 -10.46
N LEU A 160 -5.16 -4.54 -9.51
CA LEU A 160 -6.31 -4.99 -8.75
C LEU A 160 -7.40 -3.92 -8.78
N LEU A 161 -8.63 -4.33 -9.02
CA LEU A 161 -9.83 -3.54 -8.77
C LEU A 161 -10.52 -4.10 -7.53
N ILE A 162 -10.68 -3.27 -6.51
CA ILE A 162 -11.28 -3.65 -5.23
C ILE A 162 -12.47 -2.75 -4.95
N ILE A 163 -13.63 -3.36 -4.68
CA ILE A 163 -14.85 -2.67 -4.28
C ILE A 163 -15.17 -3.13 -2.86
N THR A 164 -15.08 -2.21 -1.90
CA THR A 164 -15.34 -2.50 -0.48
C THR A 164 -16.81 -2.31 -0.14
N GLY A 165 -17.33 -3.20 0.71
CA GLY A 165 -18.67 -3.07 1.30
C GLY A 165 -18.68 -2.18 2.55
N ALA A 166 -19.65 -2.39 3.44
CA ALA A 166 -19.80 -1.61 4.67
C ALA A 166 -18.64 -1.74 5.67
N THR A 167 -17.78 -2.75 5.50
CA THR A 167 -16.66 -3.03 6.41
C THR A 167 -15.34 -2.52 5.81
N ALA A 168 -14.70 -1.59 6.51
CA ALA A 168 -13.33 -1.16 6.22
C ALA A 168 -12.32 -2.25 6.62
N GLY A 169 -11.11 -2.21 6.06
CA GLY A 169 -10.04 -3.13 6.42
C GLY A 169 -8.88 -3.06 5.44
N ASN A 170 -8.05 -4.10 5.37
CA ASN A 170 -6.83 -4.06 4.56
C ASN A 170 -6.95 -4.91 3.28
N CYS A 171 -6.38 -4.39 2.19
CA CYS A 171 -5.85 -5.24 1.13
C CYS A 171 -4.45 -5.69 1.54
N GLN A 172 -4.24 -6.99 1.68
CA GLN A 172 -2.96 -7.59 2.11
C GLN A 172 -2.47 -8.55 1.03
N ILE A 173 -1.24 -8.35 0.56
CA ILE A 173 -0.61 -9.30 -0.36
C ILE A 173 -0.22 -10.56 0.39
N ARG A 174 -0.49 -11.71 -0.22
CA ARG A 174 -0.13 -13.02 0.32
C ARG A 174 0.65 -13.80 -0.71
N PHE A 175 1.51 -14.67 -0.21
CA PHE A 175 2.34 -15.50 -1.05
C PHE A 175 2.63 -16.86 -0.44
N ALA A 176 2.95 -17.82 -1.31
CA ALA A 176 3.44 -19.14 -0.96
C ALA A 176 4.53 -19.55 -1.95
N SER A 177 5.41 -20.45 -1.52
CA SER A 177 6.27 -21.16 -2.45
C SER A 177 5.43 -22.16 -3.25
N GLU A 178 5.78 -22.39 -4.51
CA GLU A 178 5.17 -23.49 -5.29
C GLU A 178 5.65 -24.86 -4.80
N VAL A 179 6.89 -24.94 -4.32
CA VAL A 179 7.51 -26.18 -3.82
C VAL A 179 7.74 -26.08 -2.31
N ALA A 180 7.25 -27.09 -1.57
CA ALA A 180 7.50 -27.19 -0.14
C ALA A 180 9.00 -27.27 0.17
N ALA A 181 9.41 -26.63 1.27
CA ALA A 181 10.81 -26.52 1.72
C ALA A 181 11.76 -25.78 0.75
N SER A 182 11.23 -25.11 -0.29
CA SER A 182 12.00 -24.20 -1.15
C SER A 182 11.60 -22.76 -0.86
N ASN A 183 12.56 -21.90 -0.54
CA ASN A 183 12.27 -20.53 -0.14
C ASN A 183 11.73 -19.72 -1.33
N ALA A 184 10.58 -19.08 -1.14
CA ALA A 184 10.16 -17.90 -1.86
C ALA A 184 10.36 -16.69 -0.94
N VAL A 185 10.91 -15.60 -1.46
CA VAL A 185 11.22 -14.40 -0.68
C VAL A 185 10.66 -13.19 -1.40
N ILE A 186 9.78 -12.43 -0.75
CA ILE A 186 9.44 -11.08 -1.21
C ILE A 186 10.44 -10.11 -0.59
N LYS A 187 11.06 -9.30 -1.44
CA LYS A 187 12.17 -8.42 -1.07
C LYS A 187 11.69 -7.06 -0.61
N ALA A 188 12.44 -6.49 0.34
CA ALA A 188 12.28 -5.09 0.74
C ALA A 188 12.31 -4.15 -0.47
N GLY A 189 11.52 -3.08 -0.43
CA GLY A 189 11.33 -2.16 -1.56
C GLY A 189 10.16 -2.52 -2.49
N SER A 190 9.61 -3.74 -2.38
CA SER A 190 8.30 -4.07 -2.96
C SER A 190 7.24 -3.10 -2.43
N HIS A 191 6.30 -2.70 -3.28
CA HIS A 191 5.34 -1.67 -2.91
C HIS A 191 3.98 -1.83 -3.57
N LEU A 192 3.00 -1.16 -2.97
CA LEU A 192 1.64 -1.01 -3.44
C LEU A 192 1.31 0.47 -3.56
N ILE A 193 0.54 0.83 -4.58
CA ILE A 193 -0.07 2.14 -4.74
C ILE A 193 -1.56 1.90 -4.99
N ALA A 194 -2.40 2.46 -4.13
CA ALA A 194 -3.85 2.39 -4.26
C ALA A 194 -4.42 3.78 -4.54
N HIS A 195 -5.23 3.87 -5.59
CA HIS A 195 -6.02 5.03 -5.97
C HIS A 195 -7.49 4.77 -5.64
N LYS A 196 -8.05 5.53 -4.71
CA LYS A 196 -9.48 5.60 -4.44
C LYS A 196 -10.17 6.36 -5.57
N ILE A 197 -11.14 5.70 -6.19
CA ILE A 197 -11.89 6.21 -7.34
C ILE A 197 -13.18 6.88 -6.86
N LEU A 198 -13.87 6.28 -5.89
CA LEU A 198 -15.12 6.74 -5.28
C LEU A 198 -15.12 6.35 -3.80
#